data_AF-A0A7C9BSN6-F1
#
_entry.id   AF-A0A7C9BSN6-F1
#
_cell.length_a   1.000
_cell.length_b   1.000
_cell.length_c   1.000
_cell.angle_alpha   90.00
_cell.angle_beta   90.00
_cell.angle_gamma   90.00
#
_symmetry.space_group_name_H-M   'P 1'
#
loop_
_entity.id
_entity.type
_entity.pdbx_description
1 polymer ?
#
loop_
_entity_poly.entity_id
_entity_poly.type
_entity_poly.pdbx_seq_one_letter_code
_entity_poly.pdbx_strand_id
1 'polypeptide(L)'
;MDTTSKSTKPNISSLAFWDVDFEKINYQKNSLFVMEKVLNYGPWDDIINLIKYYGEERIRQEIVNSTYLSKEVLNFVCFYFRLSPDDFTCYKERQSQNPLWIY
;
A
#
# COMPACT_ATOMS: atom_id res chain seq x y z
N MET A 1 12.16 29.45 -13.77
CA MET A 1 11.37 29.95 -12.64
C MET A 1 10.79 28.74 -11.95
N ASP A 2 11.47 28.28 -10.92
CA ASP A 2 11.16 27.05 -10.19
C ASP A 2 9.82 27.19 -9.46
N THR A 3 8.83 26.41 -9.89
CA THR A 3 7.58 26.25 -9.13
C THR A 3 7.86 25.29 -7.98
N THR A 4 8.11 25.82 -6.79
CA THR A 4 8.11 25.07 -5.53
C THR A 4 6.70 24.53 -5.27
N SER A 5 6.40 23.37 -5.85
CA SER A 5 5.23 22.56 -5.54
C SER A 5 5.28 22.19 -4.06
N LYS A 6 4.45 22.82 -3.22
CA LYS A 6 4.20 22.40 -1.83
C LYS A 6 3.89 20.90 -1.84
N SER A 7 4.84 20.09 -1.38
CA SER A 7 4.64 18.66 -1.17
C SER A 7 3.54 18.51 -0.12
N THR A 8 2.34 18.16 -0.56
CA THR A 8 1.18 18.01 0.32
C THR A 8 1.36 16.68 1.04
N LYS A 9 1.73 16.69 2.32
CA LYS A 9 1.86 15.47 3.14
C LYS A 9 0.45 14.93 3.42
N PRO A 10 0.16 13.64 3.23
CA PRO A 10 -1.10 13.05 3.66
C PRO A 10 -1.23 13.15 5.19
N ASN A 11 -2.47 13.31 5.68
CA ASN A 11 -2.75 13.31 7.11
C ASN A 11 -2.79 11.88 7.63
N ILE A 12 -1.64 11.22 7.74
CA ILE A 12 -1.50 9.86 8.26
C ILE A 12 -0.51 9.83 9.41
N SER A 13 -0.72 8.92 10.37
CA SER A 13 0.17 8.75 11.52
C SER A 13 1.46 8.02 11.15
N SER A 14 2.49 8.16 12.00
CA SER A 14 3.75 7.42 11.86
C SER A 14 3.67 5.96 12.31
N LEU A 15 2.52 5.49 12.83
CA LEU A 15 2.37 4.16 13.43
C LEU A 15 2.72 3.03 12.44
N ALA A 16 2.29 3.18 11.19
CA ALA A 16 2.57 2.20 10.13
C ALA A 16 4.05 2.18 9.68
N PHE A 17 4.87 3.14 10.14
CA PHE A 17 6.22 3.41 9.64
C PHE A 17 7.30 3.26 10.71
N TRP A 18 7.06 2.40 11.71
CA TRP A 18 7.95 2.22 12.87
C TRP A 18 9.40 1.81 12.53
N ASP A 19 9.64 1.26 11.34
CA ASP A 19 10.93 0.79 10.84
C ASP A 19 11.63 1.77 9.88
N VAL A 20 11.03 2.93 9.57
CA VAL A 20 11.59 3.91 8.62
C VAL A 20 11.50 5.35 9.14
N ASP A 21 12.35 6.21 8.59
CA ASP A 21 12.33 7.64 8.90
C ASP A 21 11.13 8.31 8.20
N PHE A 22 10.03 8.47 8.96
CA PHE A 22 8.74 8.99 8.49
C PHE A 22 8.82 10.37 7.83
N GLU A 23 9.76 11.23 8.25
CA GLU A 23 9.92 12.59 7.72
C GLU A 23 10.68 12.62 6.39
N LYS A 24 11.43 11.55 6.07
CA LYS A 24 12.17 11.45 4.79
C LYS A 24 11.37 10.81 3.67
N ILE A 25 10.16 10.32 3.96
CA ILE A 25 9.31 9.66 2.96
C ILE A 25 8.84 10.67 1.91
N ASN A 26 9.10 10.38 0.64
CA ASN A 26 8.49 11.12 -0.45
C ASN A 26 7.15 10.47 -0.84
N TYR A 27 6.05 10.99 -0.31
CA TYR A 27 4.71 10.44 -0.52
C TYR A 27 4.27 10.36 -1.99
N GLN A 28 4.87 11.14 -2.90
CA GLN A 28 4.54 11.06 -4.32
C GLN A 28 5.36 9.98 -5.05
N LYS A 29 6.66 9.86 -4.73
CA LYS A 29 7.58 8.90 -5.36
C LYS A 29 7.50 7.49 -4.74
N ASN A 30 7.18 7.41 -3.45
CA ASN A 30 7.10 6.18 -2.68
C ASN A 30 5.64 5.78 -2.42
N SER A 31 4.71 6.10 -3.32
CA SER A 31 3.28 5.91 -3.13
C SER A 31 2.90 4.46 -2.84
N LEU A 32 3.40 3.50 -3.62
CA LEU A 32 3.16 2.07 -3.37
C LEU A 32 3.62 1.64 -1.96
N PHE A 33 4.83 2.03 -1.55
CA PHE A 33 5.35 1.75 -0.22
C PHE A 33 4.46 2.32 0.90
N VAL A 34 4.00 3.57 0.73
CA VAL A 34 3.09 4.22 1.69
C VAL A 34 1.76 3.47 1.75
N MET A 35 1.19 3.09 0.60
CA MET A 35 -0.05 2.33 0.53
C MET A 35 0.10 0.97 1.24
N GLU A 36 1.18 0.23 0.97
CA GLU A 36 1.46 -1.06 1.62
C GLU A 36 1.54 -0.93 3.14
N LYS A 37 2.28 0.07 3.64
CA LYS A 37 2.44 0.30 5.08
C LYS A 37 1.11 0.64 5.73
N VAL A 38 0.40 1.63 5.20
CA VAL A 38 -0.87 2.11 5.78
C VAL A 38 -1.95 1.03 5.70
N LEU A 39 -2.07 0.31 4.59
CA LEU A 39 -3.09 -0.75 4.46
C LEU A 39 -2.79 -1.94 5.38
N ASN A 40 -1.51 -2.30 5.59
CA ASN A 40 -1.17 -3.44 6.46
C ASN A 40 -1.18 -3.10 7.95
N TYR A 41 -0.75 -1.90 8.33
CA TYR A 41 -0.40 -1.58 9.71
C TYR A 41 -1.00 -0.27 10.22
N GLY A 42 -1.69 0.48 9.35
CA GLY A 42 -2.30 1.75 9.70
C GLY A 42 -3.64 1.58 10.42
N PRO A 43 -4.01 2.51 11.32
CA PRO A 43 -5.37 2.62 11.83
C PRO A 43 -6.36 2.99 10.72
N TRP A 44 -7.65 2.77 10.97
CA TRP A 44 -8.71 3.02 10.00
C TRP A 44 -8.74 4.47 9.48
N ASP A 45 -8.52 5.45 10.35
CA ASP A 45 -8.44 6.86 9.96
C ASP A 45 -7.31 7.14 8.95
N ASP A 46 -6.18 6.44 9.07
CA ASP A 46 -5.07 6.58 8.14
C ASP A 46 -5.41 5.99 6.77
N ILE A 47 -6.14 4.87 6.74
CA ILE A 47 -6.64 4.27 5.50
C ILE A 47 -7.60 5.23 4.79
N ILE A 48 -8.51 5.87 5.54
CA ILE A 48 -9.41 6.89 4.98
C ILE A 48 -8.61 8.06 4.40
N ASN A 49 -7.61 8.56 5.12
CA ASN A 49 -6.80 9.69 4.67
C ASN A 49 -5.90 9.32 3.49
N LEU A 50 -5.41 8.07 3.42
CA LEU A 50 -4.71 7.51 2.28
C LEU A 50 -5.60 7.55 1.02
N ILE A 51 -6.84 7.05 1.13
CA ILE A 51 -7.80 7.04 0.02
C ILE A 51 -8.14 8.46 -0.44
N LYS A 52 -8.37 9.39 0.49
CA LYS A 52 -8.61 10.80 0.17
C LYS A 52 -7.42 11.47 -0.53
N TYR A 53 -6.20 11.10 -0.16
CA TYR A 53 -4.99 11.74 -0.66
C TYR A 53 -4.58 11.23 -2.05
N TYR A 54 -4.52 9.91 -2.25
CA TYR A 54 -4.11 9.33 -3.53
C TYR A 54 -5.27 9.19 -4.52
N GLY A 55 -6.50 9.08 -4.02
CA GLY A 55 -7.68 8.73 -4.81
C GLY A 55 -7.77 7.23 -5.08
N GLU A 56 -9.01 6.74 -5.21
CA GLU A 56 -9.27 5.32 -5.38
C GLU A 56 -8.63 4.73 -6.63
N GLU A 57 -8.70 5.44 -7.76
CA GLU A 57 -8.17 4.94 -9.03
C GLU A 57 -6.66 4.74 -8.99
N ARG A 58 -5.93 5.68 -8.38
CA ARG A 58 -4.47 5.57 -8.25
C ARG A 58 -4.09 4.41 -7.35
N ILE A 59 -4.77 4.26 -6.20
CA ILE A 59 -4.52 3.13 -5.30
C ILE A 59 -4.79 1.82 -6.04
N ARG A 60 -5.94 1.71 -6.72
CA ARG A 60 -6.31 0.52 -7.49
C ARG A 60 -5.24 0.11 -8.52
N GLN A 61 -4.66 1.09 -9.23
CA GLN A 61 -3.63 0.84 -10.25
C GLN A 61 -2.27 0.48 -9.66
N GLU A 62 -1.89 1.08 -8.53
CA GLU A 62 -0.57 0.86 -7.94
C GLU A 62 -0.53 -0.39 -7.04
N ILE A 63 -1.55 -0.60 -6.21
CA ILE A 63 -1.54 -1.59 -5.12
C ILE A 63 -1.43 -3.04 -5.61
N VAL A 64 -1.86 -3.32 -6.84
CA VAL A 64 -1.69 -4.65 -7.48
C VAL A 64 -0.22 -5.04 -7.64
N ASN A 65 0.69 -4.05 -7.70
CA ASN A 65 2.13 -4.29 -7.78
C ASN A 65 2.77 -4.48 -6.40
N SER A 66 1.98 -4.55 -5.34
CA SER A 66 2.50 -4.76 -3.99
C SER A 66 3.30 -6.07 -3.90
N THR A 67 4.43 -5.99 -3.20
CA THR A 67 5.28 -7.14 -2.88
C THR A 67 4.74 -7.92 -1.68
N TYR A 68 3.97 -7.25 -0.81
CA TYR A 68 3.38 -7.88 0.35
C TYR A 68 2.11 -7.19 0.85
N LEU A 69 1.02 -7.94 0.90
CA LEU A 69 -0.20 -7.63 1.66
C LEU A 69 -0.58 -8.80 2.56
N SER A 70 -0.92 -8.57 3.82
CA SER A 70 -1.46 -9.65 4.66
C SER A 70 -2.73 -10.24 4.01
N LYS A 71 -3.10 -11.48 4.35
CA LYS A 71 -4.27 -12.14 3.74
C LYS A 71 -5.56 -11.34 3.95
N GLU A 72 -5.72 -10.77 5.13
CA GLU A 72 -6.90 -9.96 5.48
C GLU A 72 -6.94 -8.66 4.68
N VAL A 73 -5.79 -8.00 4.52
CA VAL A 73 -5.65 -6.76 3.77
C VAL A 73 -5.87 -7.00 2.28
N LEU A 74 -5.30 -8.08 1.73
CA LEU A 74 -5.53 -8.47 0.35
C LEU A 74 -7.02 -8.67 0.08
N ASN A 75 -7.73 -9.38 0.95
CA ASN A 75 -9.18 -9.59 0.83
C ASN A 75 -9.95 -8.26 0.89
N PHE A 76 -9.58 -7.38 1.82
CA PHE A 76 -10.18 -6.04 1.95
C PHE A 76 -9.99 -5.21 0.68
N VAL A 77 -8.76 -5.12 0.16
CA VAL A 77 -8.43 -4.35 -1.05
C VAL A 77 -9.15 -4.94 -2.27
N CYS A 78 -9.20 -6.27 -2.40
CA CYS A 78 -9.97 -6.94 -3.46
C CYS A 78 -11.45 -6.55 -3.40
N PHE A 79 -12.06 -6.62 -2.21
CA PHE A 79 -13.45 -6.26 -2.01
C PHE A 79 -13.71 -4.77 -2.29
N TYR A 80 -12.92 -3.88 -1.70
CA TYR A 80 -13.12 -2.44 -1.77
C TYR A 80 -12.91 -1.90 -3.20
N PHE A 81 -11.82 -2.30 -3.86
CA PHE A 81 -11.47 -1.83 -5.20
C PHE A 81 -12.02 -2.69 -6.34
N ARG A 82 -12.80 -3.73 -6.03
CA ARG A 82 -13.35 -4.70 -6.98
C ARG A 82 -12.25 -5.35 -7.84
N LEU A 83 -11.18 -5.76 -7.18
CA LEU A 83 -10.04 -6.49 -7.77
C LEU A 83 -10.12 -7.97 -7.42
N SER A 84 -9.39 -8.80 -8.17
CA SER A 84 -9.20 -10.22 -7.89
C SER A 84 -7.82 -10.45 -7.25
N PRO A 85 -7.66 -11.45 -6.36
CA PRO A 85 -6.35 -11.83 -5.83
C PRO A 85 -5.29 -12.07 -6.93
N ASP A 86 -5.68 -12.65 -8.07
CA ASP A 86 -4.79 -12.91 -9.22
C ASP A 86 -4.21 -11.65 -9.88
N ASP A 87 -4.82 -10.48 -9.64
CA ASP A 87 -4.28 -9.21 -10.10
C ASP A 87 -2.97 -8.87 -9.37
N PHE A 88 -2.79 -9.35 -8.13
CA PHE A 88 -1.70 -8.96 -7.24
C PHE A 88 -0.42 -9.76 -7.46
N THR A 89 0.71 -9.06 -7.59
CA THR A 89 2.06 -9.67 -7.67
C THR A 89 2.34 -10.53 -6.44
N CYS A 90 2.15 -10.00 -5.23
CA CYS A 90 2.40 -10.76 -3.99
C CYS A 90 1.58 -12.06 -3.89
N TYR A 91 0.38 -12.11 -4.48
CA TYR A 91 -0.47 -13.30 -4.44
C TYR A 91 0.04 -14.38 -5.39
N LYS A 92 0.38 -13.99 -6.63
CA LYS A 92 0.98 -14.90 -7.62
C LYS A 92 2.31 -15.46 -7.13
N GLU A 93 3.15 -14.62 -6.54
CA GLU A 93 4.43 -15.05 -5.97
C GLU A 93 4.24 -16.10 -4.88
N ARG A 94 3.33 -15.88 -3.93
CA ARG A 94 3.01 -16.86 -2.87
C ARG A 94 2.52 -18.19 -3.41
N GLN A 95 1.70 -18.20 -4.46
CA GLN A 95 1.24 -19.45 -5.07
C GLN A 95 2.36 -20.21 -5.79
N SER A 96 3.30 -19.48 -6.39
CA SER A 96 4.45 -20.09 -7.10
C SER A 96 5.53 -20.63 -6.16
N GLN A 97 5.51 -20.28 -4.86
CA GLN A 97 6.45 -20.82 -3.89
C GLN A 97 6.14 -22.31 -3.67
N ASN A 98 7.06 -23.18 -4.10
CA ASN A 98 6.98 -24.60 -3.80
C ASN A 98 7.16 -24.82 -2.28
N PRO A 99 6.31 -25.60 -1.59
CA PRO A 99 6.55 -25.92 -0.19
C PRO A 99 7.92 -26.60 -0.05
N LEU A 100 8.79 -26.00 0.78
CA LEU A 100 10.21 -26.37 0.91
C LEU A 100 10.44 -27.78 1.46
N TRP A 101 9.38 -28.45 1.94
CA TRP A 101 9.48 -29.81 2.48
C TRP A 101 8.28 -30.63 2.00
N ILE A 102 8.55 -31.51 1.03
CA ILE A 102 7.70 -32.66 0.73
C ILE A 102 8.29 -33.81 1.56
N TYR A 103 7.56 -34.31 2.55
CA TYR A 103 7.95 -35.47 3.36
C TYR A 103 7.82 -36.77 2.56
#